data_AF-A0A951FEC3-F1
#
_entry.id   AF-A0A951FEC3-F1
#
_cell.length_a   1.000
_cell.length_b   1.000
_cell.length_c   1.000
_cell.angle_alpha   90.00
_cell.angle_beta   90.00
_cell.angle_gamma   90.00
#
_symmetry.space_group_name_H-M   'P 1'
#
loop_
_entity.id
_entity.type
_entity.pdbx_description
1 polymer ?
#
loop_
_entity_poly.entity_id
_entity_poly.type
_entity_poly.pdbx_seq_one_letter_code
_entity_poly.pdbx_strand_id
1 'polypeptide(L)'
;MMAFYSRTNRHATGRSQQRLILGLFLLAIAVAVISPLLYTSLSASAQSLGTIVLAPAADTYVSAESPAQNFGAEKRLFIDGNPEEQSFIRFAVQGISGSVTSAVLRLQVANPSPAANGTIRLMSNTTWSETQTIYTNRPAIDGAVVGTFNQVADGAWVEVNLASVITGPGVYSFGITQTGIDGVNFISREVGDASKRPQLVISAGSGTAPTPTAGPIVDPKPTPSVAPSPSPSPSIKPTAVPSPSPSPSMAPTAVPTAAPAPGAFGAFPGAEGYGSQTVGGRGGRIIYVTNLADSGPGSLRSALEATGPRTVLFQVAGTITLNNDISITQPFVTVSGQSAVGQGVQLKGGMIKIRTHDVVLRHIKVRAGDAKNQSSNDERDAVSLSGTGGDEVYNVVIDHSSMVWGPDIGGAAILTNAHDVTIQNSILGEGLYLSNHSEGTPEQNGHSLGLNITQLDTSAYPQRITLHHNLLTTSDHRMPQIMGGESIDMVNNVVYNWGTAAAHGNPRSLNMINNMFIRGPMTKTLLAWKSRTNPENPTPRPGSVFEQGNVAEGFNTLRGDPQSMYTSSRFG
;
A
#
# COMPACT_ATOMS: atom_id res chain seq x y z
N MET A 1 85.77 0.45 7.55
CA MET A 1 85.96 -0.28 6.28
C MET A 1 86.02 -1.77 6.60
N MET A 2 85.57 -2.65 5.69
CA MET A 2 85.47 -4.12 5.72
C MET A 2 86.47 -4.95 6.60
N ALA A 3 86.24 -6.21 7.00
CA ALA A 3 85.02 -7.07 7.11
C ALA A 3 85.39 -8.48 7.71
N PHE A 4 84.36 -9.24 8.13
CA PHE A 4 84.28 -10.73 8.26
C PHE A 4 85.10 -11.56 9.27
N TYR A 5 84.52 -12.74 9.58
CA TYR A 5 84.88 -13.90 10.44
C TYR A 5 84.25 -13.90 11.86
N SER A 6 83.78 -15.03 12.46
CA SER A 6 83.59 -16.42 11.98
C SER A 6 82.70 -17.26 12.91
N ARG A 7 82.21 -18.40 12.40
CA ARG A 7 81.49 -19.52 13.05
C ARG A 7 82.00 -19.98 14.42
N THR A 8 81.07 -20.50 15.24
CA THR A 8 81.12 -21.75 16.06
C THR A 8 79.71 -21.95 16.68
N ASN A 9 79.24 -23.10 17.18
CA ASN A 9 79.89 -24.35 17.58
C ASN A 9 78.97 -25.61 17.48
N ARG A 10 79.56 -26.76 17.83
CA ARG A 10 79.12 -28.18 17.66
C ARG A 10 77.81 -28.63 18.35
N HIS A 11 77.27 -29.74 17.84
CA HIS A 11 76.31 -30.66 18.50
C HIS A 11 76.86 -31.28 19.81
N ALA A 12 75.97 -31.64 20.76
CA ALA A 12 75.63 -33.05 21.09
C ALA A 12 74.64 -33.23 22.29
N THR A 13 73.45 -33.77 21.99
CA THR A 13 72.64 -34.78 22.74
C THR A 13 72.79 -35.03 24.27
N GLY A 14 71.66 -35.17 25.00
CA GLY A 14 71.61 -36.08 26.18
C GLY A 14 70.50 -35.93 27.26
N ARG A 15 69.35 -36.60 27.04
CA ARG A 15 68.33 -37.17 27.99
C ARG A 15 68.29 -36.90 29.52
N SER A 16 67.06 -37.11 30.06
CA SER A 16 66.67 -37.51 31.45
C SER A 16 66.56 -36.38 32.50
N GLN A 17 65.38 -36.06 33.06
CA GLN A 17 64.49 -36.77 34.02
C GLN A 17 64.92 -36.64 35.50
N GLN A 18 64.24 -35.76 36.26
CA GLN A 18 63.88 -35.83 37.71
C GLN A 18 63.13 -34.53 38.10
N ARG A 19 61.98 -34.57 38.78
CA ARG A 19 61.77 -34.50 40.27
C ARG A 19 62.44 -33.24 40.89
N LEU A 20 61.83 -32.43 41.76
CA LEU A 20 60.82 -32.66 42.81
C LEU A 20 60.34 -31.31 43.45
N ILE A 21 59.16 -31.25 44.09
CA ILE A 21 58.76 -30.39 45.27
C ILE A 21 58.98 -28.85 45.21
N LEU A 22 57.93 -28.01 45.18
CA LEU A 22 57.11 -27.46 46.30
C LEU A 22 57.83 -26.38 47.16
N GLY A 23 57.36 -25.13 47.09
CA GLY A 23 57.80 -24.02 47.97
C GLY A 23 57.02 -22.72 47.68
N LEU A 24 56.36 -22.14 48.68
CA LEU A 24 55.51 -20.95 48.53
C LEU A 24 56.32 -19.67 48.33
N PHE A 25 55.85 -18.77 47.46
CA PHE A 25 55.91 -17.31 47.70
C PHE A 25 54.71 -16.60 47.04
N LEU A 26 54.05 -15.75 47.80
CA LEU A 26 52.95 -14.88 47.34
C LEU A 26 53.54 -13.57 46.77
N LEU A 27 53.22 -13.24 45.52
CA LEU A 27 53.12 -11.85 45.07
C LEU A 27 52.11 -11.75 43.92
N ALA A 28 51.26 -10.71 43.96
CA ALA A 28 50.04 -10.64 43.16
C ALA A 28 50.25 -10.08 41.74
N ILE A 29 49.70 -10.77 40.73
CA ILE A 29 49.20 -10.15 39.49
C ILE A 29 47.86 -10.82 39.16
N ALA A 30 46.84 -10.01 38.87
CA ALA A 30 45.49 -10.49 38.57
C ALA A 30 45.36 -10.96 37.11
N VAL A 31 44.75 -12.13 36.91
CA VAL A 31 44.19 -12.56 35.61
C VAL A 31 42.83 -13.19 35.88
N ALA A 32 41.81 -12.77 35.13
CA ALA A 32 40.44 -13.23 35.30
C ALA A 32 40.26 -14.68 34.79
N VAL A 33 39.53 -15.49 35.57
CA VAL A 33 39.04 -16.80 35.14
C VAL A 33 37.62 -16.63 34.59
N ILE A 34 37.43 -16.93 33.31
CA ILE A 34 36.12 -16.91 32.65
C ILE A 34 35.46 -18.28 32.82
N SER A 35 34.27 -18.29 33.43
CA SER A 35 33.42 -19.49 33.53
C SER A 35 32.80 -19.84 32.17
N PRO A 36 32.76 -21.13 31.76
CA PRO A 36 31.96 -21.53 30.62
C PRO A 36 30.48 -21.57 31.00
N LEU A 37 29.69 -20.64 30.47
CA LEU A 37 28.23 -20.73 30.53
C LEU A 37 27.77 -21.92 29.66
N LEU A 38 26.95 -22.81 30.22
CA LEU A 38 26.23 -23.81 29.42
C LEU A 38 25.23 -23.09 28.51
N TYR A 39 25.47 -23.12 27.20
CA TYR A 39 24.42 -22.83 26.23
C TYR A 39 23.48 -24.03 26.15
N THR A 40 22.31 -23.91 26.77
CA THR A 40 21.16 -24.76 26.40
C THR A 40 20.78 -24.42 24.97
N SER A 41 20.97 -25.36 24.05
CA SER A 41 20.47 -25.23 22.68
C SER A 41 18.93 -25.24 22.71
N LEU A 42 18.32 -24.07 22.49
CA LEU A 42 16.93 -24.07 22.03
C LEU A 42 16.92 -24.83 20.70
N SER A 43 16.27 -25.99 20.71
CA SER A 43 15.99 -26.73 19.49
C SER A 43 15.00 -25.90 18.69
N ALA A 44 15.49 -25.15 17.71
CA ALA A 44 14.64 -24.52 16.72
C ALA A 44 13.85 -25.63 16.03
N SER A 45 12.53 -25.64 16.21
CA SER A 45 11.64 -26.57 15.52
C SER A 45 11.86 -26.40 14.01
N ALA A 46 12.29 -27.45 13.31
CA ALA A 46 12.50 -27.40 11.87
C ALA A 46 11.17 -27.03 11.19
N GLN A 47 11.11 -25.85 10.57
CA GLN A 47 9.90 -25.33 9.94
C GLN A 47 9.75 -25.89 8.53
N SER A 48 8.54 -26.28 8.16
CA SER A 48 8.26 -27.02 6.92
C SER A 48 8.28 -26.13 5.68
N LEU A 49 9.11 -26.49 4.71
CA LEU A 49 8.85 -26.21 3.30
C LEU A 49 7.81 -27.23 2.80
N GLY A 50 6.86 -26.83 1.94
CA GLY A 50 5.82 -27.72 1.41
C GLY A 50 4.38 -27.19 1.55
N THR A 51 3.41 -28.08 1.40
CA THR A 51 1.96 -27.76 1.51
C THR A 51 1.44 -28.06 2.91
N ILE A 52 0.84 -27.06 3.55
CA ILE A 52 0.08 -27.18 4.79
C ILE A 52 -1.42 -27.06 4.52
N VAL A 53 -2.24 -27.72 5.34
CA VAL A 53 -3.71 -27.59 5.31
C VAL A 53 -4.15 -27.12 6.68
N LEU A 54 -4.73 -25.93 6.75
CA LEU A 54 -5.20 -25.31 7.98
C LEU A 54 -6.72 -25.46 8.09
N ALA A 55 -7.20 -25.83 9.28
CA ALA A 55 -8.59 -25.70 9.67
C ALA A 55 -8.87 -24.26 10.16
N PRO A 56 -10.13 -23.77 10.08
CA PRO A 56 -10.49 -22.49 10.65
C PRO A 56 -10.33 -22.49 12.18
N ALA A 57 -9.88 -21.36 12.69
CA ALA A 57 -9.81 -21.02 14.10
C ALA A 57 -11.15 -20.49 14.65
N ALA A 58 -12.07 -20.09 13.76
CA ALA A 58 -13.48 -19.83 14.06
C ALA A 58 -14.31 -19.85 12.76
N ASP A 59 -15.55 -20.33 12.81
CA ASP A 59 -16.59 -20.05 11.83
C ASP A 59 -17.98 -19.92 12.47
N THR A 60 -18.83 -19.08 11.89
CA THR A 60 -20.23 -18.91 12.28
C THR A 60 -20.97 -18.28 11.12
N TYR A 61 -22.29 -18.41 11.11
CA TYR A 61 -23.13 -17.51 10.34
C TYR A 61 -24.00 -16.66 11.26
N VAL A 62 -24.72 -15.72 10.67
CA VAL A 62 -25.77 -14.93 11.31
C VAL A 62 -26.97 -14.88 10.38
N SER A 63 -28.17 -14.86 10.95
CA SER A 63 -29.42 -14.88 10.20
C SER A 63 -30.29 -13.69 10.56
N ALA A 64 -30.82 -12.99 9.56
CA ALA A 64 -31.78 -11.91 9.74
C ALA A 64 -33.11 -12.39 10.32
N GLU A 65 -33.48 -13.65 10.08
CA GLU A 65 -34.69 -14.29 10.63
C GLU A 65 -34.55 -14.59 12.13
N SER A 66 -33.33 -14.84 12.60
CA SER A 66 -33.02 -15.17 14.01
C SER A 66 -31.94 -14.22 14.59
N PRO A 67 -32.20 -12.90 14.67
CA PRO A 67 -31.14 -11.90 14.81
C PRO A 67 -30.46 -11.85 16.19
N ALA A 68 -31.05 -12.50 17.19
CA ALA A 68 -30.51 -12.65 18.54
C ALA A 68 -29.80 -14.00 18.79
N GLN A 69 -29.84 -14.93 17.82
CA GLN A 69 -29.25 -16.25 17.96
C GLN A 69 -27.78 -16.25 17.49
N ASN A 70 -26.95 -16.97 18.22
CA ASN A 70 -25.59 -17.33 17.81
C ASN A 70 -25.60 -18.72 17.18
N PHE A 71 -24.85 -18.88 16.09
CA PHE A 71 -24.79 -20.12 15.31
C PHE A 71 -23.37 -20.72 15.23
N GLY A 72 -22.44 -20.29 16.09
CA GLY A 72 -21.04 -20.74 16.08
C GLY A 72 -20.81 -22.20 16.52
N ALA A 73 -21.88 -22.94 16.83
CA ALA A 73 -21.87 -24.38 17.12
C ALA A 73 -22.60 -25.20 16.04
N GLU A 74 -23.14 -24.56 14.99
CA GLU A 74 -23.88 -25.26 13.94
C GLU A 74 -22.96 -26.00 12.97
N LYS A 75 -23.47 -27.08 12.39
CA LYS A 75 -22.74 -27.95 11.45
C LYS A 75 -22.72 -27.43 9.99
N ARG A 76 -23.33 -26.26 9.76
CA ARG A 76 -23.43 -25.62 8.45
C ARG A 76 -23.24 -24.11 8.59
N LEU A 77 -22.62 -23.53 7.58
CA LEU A 77 -22.47 -22.09 7.41
C LEU A 77 -23.41 -21.66 6.29
N PHE A 78 -24.40 -20.84 6.60
CA PHE A 78 -25.43 -20.44 5.65
C PHE A 78 -25.10 -19.08 5.02
N ILE A 79 -25.39 -18.94 3.73
CA ILE A 79 -25.48 -17.65 3.06
C ILE A 79 -26.77 -17.58 2.24
N ASP A 80 -27.50 -16.47 2.38
CA ASP A 80 -28.74 -16.21 1.65
C ASP A 80 -28.96 -14.69 1.55
N GLY A 81 -29.63 -14.24 0.50
CA GLY A 81 -30.04 -12.87 0.31
C GLY A 81 -31.40 -12.54 0.96
N ASN A 82 -32.27 -13.53 1.20
CA ASN A 82 -33.57 -13.30 1.84
C ASN A 82 -34.19 -14.58 2.48
N PRO A 83 -34.24 -14.67 3.84
CA PRO A 83 -33.70 -13.71 4.81
C PRO A 83 -32.19 -13.56 4.67
N GLU A 84 -31.62 -12.38 4.98
CA GLU A 84 -30.16 -12.21 4.84
C GLU A 84 -29.41 -13.14 5.82
N GLU A 85 -28.60 -14.05 5.26
CA GLU A 85 -27.68 -14.87 6.01
C GLU A 85 -26.24 -14.60 5.53
N GLN A 86 -25.34 -14.35 6.49
CA GLN A 86 -23.94 -14.02 6.22
C GLN A 86 -23.04 -14.96 7.02
N SER A 87 -22.06 -15.58 6.35
CA SER A 87 -21.09 -16.48 6.98
C SER A 87 -19.74 -15.81 7.19
N PHE A 88 -19.10 -16.12 8.31
CA PHE A 88 -17.82 -15.59 8.73
C PHE A 88 -16.88 -16.74 9.03
N ILE A 89 -15.64 -16.66 8.53
CA ILE A 89 -14.62 -17.69 8.75
C ILE A 89 -13.26 -17.06 8.99
N ARG A 90 -12.53 -17.55 10.01
CA ARG A 90 -11.22 -17.04 10.41
C ARG A 90 -10.20 -18.16 10.47
N PHE A 91 -9.03 -17.93 9.87
CA PHE A 91 -7.88 -18.82 9.95
C PHE A 91 -6.73 -18.17 10.70
N ALA A 92 -6.02 -18.96 11.51
CA ALA A 92 -4.73 -18.60 12.09
C ALA A 92 -3.63 -19.28 11.27
N VAL A 93 -2.98 -18.52 10.41
CA VAL A 93 -1.89 -18.99 9.54
C VAL A 93 -0.59 -18.98 10.34
N GLN A 94 -0.02 -20.16 10.55
CA GLN A 94 1.23 -20.37 11.29
C GLN A 94 2.03 -21.50 10.62
N GLY A 95 3.30 -21.65 10.99
CA GLY A 95 4.14 -22.79 10.56
C GLY A 95 4.68 -22.74 9.12
N ILE A 96 4.45 -21.65 8.38
CA ILE A 96 5.00 -21.43 7.03
C ILE A 96 6.44 -20.92 7.11
N SER A 97 7.35 -21.55 6.36
CA SER A 97 8.66 -20.99 6.01
C SER A 97 8.81 -20.84 4.49
N GLY A 98 9.53 -19.82 4.04
CA GLY A 98 9.63 -19.47 2.61
C GLY A 98 8.46 -18.62 2.09
N SER A 99 8.43 -18.38 0.78
CA SER A 99 7.38 -17.59 0.14
C SER A 99 6.16 -18.47 -0.12
N VAL A 100 4.96 -17.96 0.19
CA VAL A 100 3.70 -18.60 -0.23
C VAL A 100 3.63 -18.60 -1.76
N THR A 101 3.60 -19.78 -2.36
CA THR A 101 3.47 -19.98 -3.82
C THR A 101 2.02 -20.23 -4.24
N SER A 102 1.19 -20.69 -3.31
CA SER A 102 -0.26 -20.84 -3.48
C SER A 102 -0.94 -20.78 -2.12
N ALA A 103 -2.09 -20.13 -2.04
CA ALA A 103 -3.03 -20.24 -0.93
C ALA A 103 -4.43 -20.39 -1.51
N VAL A 104 -5.18 -21.41 -1.09
CA VAL A 104 -6.53 -21.70 -1.59
C VAL A 104 -7.47 -21.92 -0.41
N LEU A 105 -8.49 -21.07 -0.30
CA LEU A 105 -9.64 -21.33 0.56
C LEU A 105 -10.55 -22.32 -0.14
N ARG A 106 -10.90 -23.41 0.54
CA ARG A 106 -11.79 -24.45 0.05
C ARG A 106 -12.98 -24.56 1.00
N LEU A 107 -14.19 -24.40 0.47
CA LEU A 107 -15.45 -24.54 1.21
C LEU A 107 -16.26 -25.67 0.56
N GLN A 108 -16.58 -26.73 1.30
CA GLN A 108 -17.42 -27.80 0.77
C GLN A 108 -18.89 -27.43 0.86
N VAL A 109 -19.61 -27.59 -0.25
CA VAL A 109 -21.04 -27.35 -0.38
C VAL A 109 -21.82 -28.49 0.30
N ALA A 110 -22.76 -28.11 1.17
CA ALA A 110 -23.65 -28.98 1.95
C ALA A 110 -25.14 -28.78 1.62
N ASN A 111 -25.46 -27.75 0.82
CA ASN A 111 -26.71 -27.58 0.09
C ASN A 111 -26.37 -26.87 -1.24
N PRO A 112 -26.67 -27.46 -2.41
CA PRO A 112 -26.42 -26.84 -3.71
C PRO A 112 -27.35 -25.65 -3.96
N SER A 113 -26.97 -24.83 -4.93
CA SER A 113 -27.78 -23.73 -5.45
C SER A 113 -27.45 -23.54 -6.94
N PRO A 114 -28.37 -23.84 -7.87
CA PRO A 114 -28.17 -23.58 -9.30
C PRO A 114 -28.10 -22.08 -9.63
N ALA A 115 -28.58 -21.20 -8.74
CA ALA A 115 -28.66 -19.76 -8.95
C ALA A 115 -27.80 -18.93 -7.98
N ALA A 116 -26.85 -19.55 -7.29
CA ALA A 116 -25.94 -18.87 -6.37
C ALA A 116 -25.23 -17.68 -7.04
N ASN A 117 -25.10 -16.58 -6.29
CA ASN A 117 -24.30 -15.42 -6.65
C ASN A 117 -23.48 -14.99 -5.43
N GLY A 118 -22.52 -15.84 -5.07
CA GLY A 118 -21.72 -15.76 -3.86
C GLY A 118 -20.50 -14.88 -4.00
N THR A 119 -20.19 -14.11 -2.97
CA THR A 119 -19.03 -13.23 -2.87
C THR A 119 -18.27 -13.52 -1.58
N ILE A 120 -16.96 -13.73 -1.69
CA ILE A 120 -16.04 -13.85 -0.55
C ILE A 120 -15.20 -12.57 -0.47
N ARG A 121 -15.19 -11.93 0.69
CA ARG A 121 -14.41 -10.72 0.99
C ARG A 121 -13.43 -10.98 2.13
N LEU A 122 -12.24 -10.42 2.02
CA LEU A 122 -11.36 -10.25 3.18
C LEU A 122 -12.01 -9.24 4.15
N MET A 123 -11.83 -9.40 5.45
CA MET A 123 -12.37 -8.50 6.47
C MET A 123 -11.25 -7.79 7.24
N SER A 124 -11.47 -6.53 7.62
CA SER A 124 -10.56 -5.82 8.53
C SER A 124 -10.61 -6.38 9.96
N ASN A 125 -11.80 -6.80 10.41
CA ASN A 125 -12.00 -7.38 11.73
C ASN A 125 -11.51 -8.83 11.76
N THR A 126 -10.41 -9.06 12.46
CA THR A 126 -9.82 -10.39 12.71
C THR A 126 -10.03 -10.87 14.15
N THR A 127 -10.69 -10.09 15.00
CA THR A 127 -10.80 -10.29 16.46
C THR A 127 -12.21 -10.66 16.92
N TRP A 128 -13.18 -10.79 16.01
CA TRP A 128 -14.55 -11.24 16.30
C TRP A 128 -14.59 -12.58 17.05
N SER A 129 -15.68 -12.80 17.78
CA SER A 129 -15.87 -13.96 18.66
C SER A 129 -16.97 -14.87 18.13
N GLU A 130 -16.61 -16.11 17.84
CA GLU A 130 -17.50 -17.17 17.34
C GLU A 130 -18.73 -17.37 18.22
N THR A 131 -18.57 -17.31 19.54
CA THR A 131 -19.63 -17.57 20.53
C THR A 131 -20.45 -16.34 20.91
N GLN A 132 -20.11 -15.16 20.37
CA GLN A 132 -20.81 -13.90 20.65
C GLN A 132 -21.35 -13.22 19.39
N THR A 133 -20.93 -13.65 18.20
CA THR A 133 -21.38 -13.09 16.93
C THR A 133 -22.83 -13.50 16.67
N ILE A 134 -23.71 -12.52 16.67
CA ILE A 134 -25.13 -12.59 16.32
C ILE A 134 -25.40 -11.53 15.25
N TYR A 135 -26.56 -11.57 14.60
CA TYR A 135 -26.84 -10.67 13.48
C TYR A 135 -26.65 -9.19 13.83
N THR A 136 -27.05 -8.75 15.03
CA THR A 136 -27.00 -7.34 15.44
C THR A 136 -25.60 -6.81 15.78
N ASN A 137 -24.65 -7.67 16.16
CA ASN A 137 -23.27 -7.28 16.48
C ASN A 137 -22.23 -7.82 15.48
N ARG A 138 -22.71 -8.36 14.34
CA ARG A 138 -21.87 -9.01 13.34
C ARG A 138 -20.74 -8.09 12.86
N PRO A 139 -19.51 -8.63 12.70
CA PRO A 139 -18.41 -7.84 12.16
C PRO A 139 -18.73 -7.38 10.73
N ALA A 140 -18.35 -6.15 10.38
CA ALA A 140 -18.57 -5.61 9.04
C ALA A 140 -17.77 -6.40 7.99
N ILE A 141 -18.40 -6.70 6.86
CA ILE A 141 -17.76 -7.32 5.69
C ILE A 141 -17.29 -6.20 4.76
N ASP A 142 -16.16 -5.58 5.12
CA ASP A 142 -15.75 -4.26 4.65
C ASP A 142 -14.59 -4.26 3.63
N GLY A 143 -13.82 -5.34 3.54
CA GLY A 143 -12.65 -5.41 2.69
C GLY A 143 -12.92 -5.85 1.23
N ALA A 144 -11.82 -6.02 0.50
CA ALA A 144 -11.81 -6.35 -0.91
C ALA A 144 -12.46 -7.72 -1.19
N VAL A 145 -13.11 -7.83 -2.34
CA VAL A 145 -13.56 -9.12 -2.88
C VAL A 145 -12.32 -9.93 -3.25
N VAL A 146 -12.20 -11.11 -2.67
CA VAL A 146 -11.10 -12.06 -2.92
C VAL A 146 -11.54 -13.26 -3.75
N GLY A 147 -12.85 -13.48 -3.88
CA GLY A 147 -13.41 -14.46 -4.81
C GLY A 147 -14.91 -14.28 -4.99
N THR A 148 -15.42 -14.82 -6.08
CA THR A 148 -16.86 -14.98 -6.35
C THR A 148 -17.12 -16.41 -6.83
N PHE A 149 -18.34 -16.87 -6.66
CA PHE A 149 -18.79 -18.16 -7.18
C PHE A 149 -20.26 -18.08 -7.60
N ASN A 150 -20.57 -18.77 -8.69
CA ASN A 150 -21.92 -18.89 -9.21
C ASN A 150 -22.50 -20.26 -8.82
N GLN A 151 -23.28 -20.91 -9.70
CA GLN A 151 -23.82 -22.27 -9.52
C GLN A 151 -22.89 -23.22 -8.77
N VAL A 152 -23.41 -23.82 -7.69
CA VAL A 152 -22.70 -24.81 -6.86
C VAL A 152 -23.49 -26.12 -6.75
N ALA A 153 -22.79 -27.25 -6.86
CA ALA A 153 -23.34 -28.60 -6.76
C ALA A 153 -23.07 -29.23 -5.38
N ASP A 154 -23.89 -30.21 -4.98
CA ASP A 154 -23.78 -30.86 -3.67
C ASP A 154 -22.44 -31.60 -3.52
N GLY A 155 -21.81 -31.48 -2.35
CA GLY A 155 -20.48 -32.04 -2.06
C GLY A 155 -19.31 -31.42 -2.84
N ALA A 156 -19.55 -30.49 -3.77
CA ALA A 156 -18.50 -29.80 -4.52
C ALA A 156 -17.68 -28.86 -3.62
N TRP A 157 -16.47 -28.52 -4.06
CA TRP A 157 -15.64 -27.50 -3.40
C TRP A 157 -15.77 -26.17 -4.14
N VAL A 158 -16.11 -25.12 -3.42
CA VAL A 158 -15.83 -23.73 -3.83
C VAL A 158 -14.37 -23.46 -3.46
N GLU A 159 -13.53 -23.23 -4.47
CA GLU A 159 -12.09 -22.99 -4.29
C GLU A 159 -11.74 -21.57 -4.75
N VAL A 160 -11.17 -20.77 -3.85
CA VAL A 160 -10.78 -19.38 -4.09
C VAL A 160 -9.29 -19.21 -3.87
N ASN A 161 -8.59 -18.71 -4.88
CA ASN A 161 -7.16 -18.41 -4.80
C ASN A 161 -6.94 -17.14 -3.98
N LEU A 162 -6.27 -17.30 -2.84
CA LEU A 162 -5.94 -16.27 -1.86
C LEU A 162 -4.43 -15.94 -1.82
N ALA A 163 -3.62 -16.42 -2.78
CA ALA A 163 -2.18 -16.20 -2.79
C ALA A 163 -1.79 -14.70 -2.83
N SER A 164 -2.68 -13.83 -3.32
CA SER A 164 -2.51 -12.37 -3.31
C SER A 164 -2.75 -11.71 -1.93
N VAL A 165 -3.46 -12.38 -1.01
CA VAL A 165 -3.81 -11.83 0.31
C VAL A 165 -3.17 -12.58 1.48
N ILE A 166 -2.93 -13.89 1.36
CA ILE A 166 -2.21 -14.71 2.35
C ILE A 166 -0.78 -14.89 1.88
N THR A 167 0.08 -13.97 2.30
CA THR A 167 1.50 -13.91 1.91
C THR A 167 2.46 -14.40 2.99
N GLY A 168 1.95 -14.78 4.18
CA GLY A 168 2.73 -15.29 5.29
C GLY A 168 1.88 -15.60 6.54
N PRO A 169 2.52 -15.85 7.70
CA PRO A 169 1.82 -16.05 8.97
C PRO A 169 0.99 -14.84 9.41
N GLY A 170 -0.20 -15.08 9.95
CA GLY A 170 -1.15 -14.04 10.33
C GLY A 170 -2.53 -14.58 10.67
N VAL A 171 -3.44 -13.71 11.11
CA VAL A 171 -4.85 -14.06 11.33
C VAL A 171 -5.67 -13.42 10.21
N TYR A 172 -6.42 -14.23 9.47
CA TYR A 172 -7.19 -13.79 8.30
C TYR A 172 -8.66 -14.13 8.52
N SER A 173 -9.55 -13.15 8.31
CA SER A 173 -11.00 -13.34 8.39
C SER A 173 -11.66 -13.04 7.05
N PHE A 174 -12.64 -13.85 6.69
CA PHE A 174 -13.39 -13.75 5.45
C PHE A 174 -14.88 -13.71 5.73
N GLY A 175 -15.56 -12.77 5.10
CA GLY A 175 -17.01 -12.70 5.06
C GLY A 175 -17.51 -13.26 3.74
N ILE A 176 -18.49 -14.14 3.83
CA ILE A 176 -19.11 -14.84 2.70
C ILE A 176 -20.57 -14.39 2.68
N THR A 177 -21.01 -13.87 1.54
CA THR A 177 -22.37 -13.37 1.33
C THR A 177 -22.89 -13.85 -0.02
N GLN A 178 -24.20 -13.81 -0.23
CA GLN A 178 -24.77 -13.85 -1.57
C GLN A 178 -25.90 -12.83 -1.74
N THR A 179 -26.38 -12.69 -2.97
CA THR A 179 -27.51 -11.81 -3.33
C THR A 179 -28.69 -12.56 -3.93
N GLY A 180 -28.58 -13.88 -4.10
CA GLY A 180 -29.70 -14.75 -4.51
C GLY A 180 -30.56 -15.16 -3.32
N ILE A 181 -31.80 -15.58 -3.61
CA ILE A 181 -32.78 -16.12 -2.64
C ILE A 181 -32.75 -17.66 -2.55
N ASP A 182 -31.70 -18.27 -3.09
CA ASP A 182 -31.49 -19.72 -3.16
C ASP A 182 -30.23 -20.04 -2.33
N GLY A 183 -30.45 -20.21 -1.03
CA GLY A 183 -29.43 -20.38 0.01
C GLY A 183 -28.35 -21.42 -0.29
N VAL A 184 -27.08 -21.02 -0.13
CA VAL A 184 -25.95 -21.95 -0.17
C VAL A 184 -25.53 -22.26 1.26
N ASN A 185 -25.47 -23.55 1.57
CA ASN A 185 -24.95 -24.01 2.85
C ASN A 185 -23.58 -24.62 2.61
N PHE A 186 -22.58 -24.19 3.35
CA PHE A 186 -21.27 -24.83 3.42
C PHE A 186 -21.17 -25.71 4.66
N ILE A 187 -20.27 -26.70 4.63
CA ILE A 187 -19.84 -27.43 5.82
C ILE A 187 -19.12 -26.45 6.77
N SER A 188 -19.44 -26.48 8.06
CA SER A 188 -18.71 -25.74 9.11
C SER A 188 -17.60 -26.58 9.74
N ARG A 189 -16.77 -25.96 10.59
CA ARG A 189 -15.73 -26.65 11.36
C ARG A 189 -16.24 -27.64 12.41
N GLU A 190 -17.52 -27.58 12.76
CA GLU A 190 -18.18 -28.43 13.77
C GLU A 190 -18.66 -29.78 13.20
N VAL A 191 -18.50 -30.03 11.90
CA VAL A 191 -18.75 -31.35 11.30
C VAL A 191 -17.66 -32.35 11.71
N GLY A 192 -18.06 -33.53 12.20
CA GLY A 192 -17.12 -34.54 12.71
C GLY A 192 -16.07 -35.03 11.71
N ASP A 193 -16.41 -35.04 10.42
CA ASP A 193 -15.49 -35.40 9.32
C ASP A 193 -14.59 -34.22 8.95
N ALA A 194 -13.34 -34.25 9.43
CA ALA A 194 -12.36 -33.19 9.19
C ALA A 194 -11.97 -33.03 7.70
N SER A 195 -12.18 -34.05 6.86
CA SER A 195 -11.85 -33.96 5.42
C SER A 195 -12.80 -33.03 4.63
N LYS A 196 -13.97 -32.74 5.21
CA LYS A 196 -15.06 -31.95 4.62
C LYS A 196 -15.15 -30.51 5.14
N ARG A 197 -14.51 -30.24 6.27
CA ARG A 197 -14.46 -28.90 6.90
C ARG A 197 -13.87 -27.86 5.94
N PRO A 198 -14.14 -26.57 6.16
CA PRO A 198 -13.41 -25.51 5.50
C PRO A 198 -11.90 -25.70 5.64
N GLN A 199 -11.17 -25.51 4.55
CA GLN A 199 -9.72 -25.69 4.49
C GLN A 199 -9.06 -24.46 3.90
N LEU A 200 -7.94 -24.07 4.48
CA LEU A 200 -7.01 -23.15 3.86
C LEU A 200 -5.73 -23.93 3.53
N VAL A 201 -5.59 -24.27 2.25
CA VAL A 201 -4.46 -25.04 1.72
C VAL A 201 -3.40 -24.05 1.26
N ILE A 202 -2.21 -24.10 1.85
CA ILE A 202 -1.12 -23.16 1.55
C ILE A 202 0.13 -23.95 1.17
N SER A 203 0.74 -23.63 0.04
CA SER A 203 2.04 -24.15 -0.36
C SER A 203 3.10 -23.07 -0.25
N ALA A 204 4.25 -23.42 0.33
CA ALA A 204 5.39 -22.53 0.47
C ALA A 204 6.68 -23.15 -0.05
N GLY A 205 7.49 -22.33 -0.73
CA GLY A 205 8.69 -22.76 -1.44
C GLY A 205 9.90 -21.88 -1.16
N SER A 206 11.09 -22.46 -1.39
CA SER A 206 12.38 -21.78 -1.28
C SER A 206 12.72 -20.97 -2.53
N GLY A 207 11.99 -19.88 -2.78
CA GLY A 207 12.31 -18.86 -3.77
C GLY A 207 11.48 -18.88 -5.07
N THR A 208 11.15 -17.66 -5.55
CA THR A 208 10.41 -17.32 -6.79
C THR A 208 9.06 -18.00 -7.00
N ALA A 209 7.98 -17.22 -6.88
CA ALA A 209 6.63 -17.64 -7.29
C ALA A 209 6.57 -17.89 -8.82
N PRO A 210 5.82 -18.91 -9.28
CA PRO A 210 5.71 -19.22 -10.70
C PRO A 210 4.88 -18.18 -11.46
N THR A 211 5.27 -17.90 -12.70
CA THR A 211 4.52 -17.04 -13.63
C THR A 211 3.14 -17.65 -13.94
N PRO A 212 2.03 -16.90 -13.80
CA PRO A 212 0.71 -17.40 -14.16
C PRO A 212 0.61 -17.63 -15.68
N THR A 213 0.31 -18.86 -16.08
CA THR A 213 -0.01 -19.20 -17.48
C THR A 213 -1.49 -18.95 -17.73
N ALA A 214 -1.82 -18.19 -18.77
CA ALA A 214 -3.20 -17.84 -19.09
C ALA A 214 -4.01 -19.04 -19.62
N GLY A 215 -5.20 -19.27 -19.05
CA GLY A 215 -6.24 -20.14 -19.59
C GLY A 215 -7.30 -19.34 -20.39
N PRO A 216 -8.04 -19.97 -21.31
CA PRO A 216 -8.97 -19.27 -22.21
C PRO A 216 -10.30 -18.84 -21.57
N ILE A 217 -10.90 -17.81 -22.17
CA ILE A 217 -12.10 -17.07 -21.73
C ILE A 217 -13.41 -17.80 -22.08
N VAL A 218 -14.41 -17.74 -21.20
CA VAL A 218 -15.85 -17.79 -21.56
C VAL A 218 -16.66 -16.81 -20.68
N ASP A 219 -17.65 -16.15 -21.27
CA ASP A 219 -18.56 -15.10 -20.75
C ASP A 219 -20.00 -15.46 -21.30
N PRO A 220 -21.17 -14.84 -20.98
CA PRO A 220 -21.49 -13.77 -19.99
C PRO A 220 -22.89 -13.83 -19.25
N LYS A 221 -23.07 -13.06 -18.15
CA LYS A 221 -24.26 -12.17 -17.78
C LYS A 221 -25.71 -12.76 -17.56
N PRO A 222 -26.75 -12.10 -16.93
CA PRO A 222 -26.91 -10.88 -16.07
C PRO A 222 -27.65 -11.02 -14.68
N THR A 223 -27.63 -9.89 -13.92
CA THR A 223 -28.46 -9.35 -12.79
C THR A 223 -30.01 -9.30 -12.99
N PRO A 224 -30.93 -8.88 -12.04
CA PRO A 224 -30.78 -7.93 -10.86
C PRO A 224 -31.62 -8.14 -9.53
N SER A 225 -31.19 -7.45 -8.43
CA SER A 225 -31.87 -6.61 -7.36
C SER A 225 -33.36 -6.84 -6.89
N VAL A 226 -33.92 -6.37 -5.74
CA VAL A 226 -33.85 -5.10 -4.94
C VAL A 226 -34.20 -5.29 -3.42
N ALA A 227 -33.99 -4.24 -2.58
CA ALA A 227 -34.32 -4.01 -1.13
C ALA A 227 -35.84 -3.78 -0.79
N PRO A 228 -36.34 -3.28 0.40
CA PRO A 228 -35.69 -2.75 1.64
C PRO A 228 -36.32 -3.03 3.06
N SER A 229 -35.60 -2.64 4.14
CA SER A 229 -35.95 -2.01 5.48
C SER A 229 -37.37 -2.16 6.15
N PRO A 230 -37.60 -2.00 7.50
CA PRO A 230 -36.79 -1.28 8.53
C PRO A 230 -36.79 -1.76 10.03
N SER A 231 -35.97 -1.07 10.88
CA SER A 231 -36.03 -0.63 12.32
C SER A 231 -37.19 -1.01 13.30
N PRO A 232 -37.15 -0.72 14.65
CA PRO A 232 -36.11 -0.08 15.52
C PRO A 232 -35.89 -0.63 16.98
N SER A 233 -34.80 -0.19 17.67
CA SER A 233 -34.57 0.12 19.15
C SER A 233 -35.12 -0.78 20.32
N PRO A 234 -34.61 -0.74 21.60
CA PRO A 234 -34.05 0.45 22.31
C PRO A 234 -32.85 0.29 23.30
N SER A 235 -32.41 1.48 23.76
CA SER A 235 -31.39 1.91 24.75
C SER A 235 -31.27 1.23 26.15
N ILE A 236 -30.04 1.19 26.71
CA ILE A 236 -29.74 1.31 28.16
C ILE A 236 -28.53 2.25 28.42
N LYS A 237 -28.52 2.88 29.61
CA LYS A 237 -27.69 3.99 30.14
C LYS A 237 -26.33 3.56 30.76
N PRO A 238 -25.28 4.41 30.80
CA PRO A 238 -23.91 4.01 31.19
C PRO A 238 -23.54 4.18 32.68
N THR A 239 -22.42 3.57 33.09
CA THR A 239 -21.83 3.62 34.45
C THR A 239 -20.42 4.21 34.47
N ALA A 240 -19.89 4.51 35.66
CA ALA A 240 -18.88 5.55 35.93
C ALA A 240 -17.41 5.30 35.54
N VAL A 241 -16.67 6.41 35.48
CA VAL A 241 -15.23 6.56 35.17
C VAL A 241 -14.38 6.72 36.46
N PRO A 242 -13.15 6.17 36.52
CA PRO A 242 -12.14 6.56 37.51
C PRO A 242 -11.13 7.60 36.98
N SER A 243 -10.59 8.41 37.90
CA SER A 243 -9.76 9.61 37.68
C SER A 243 -8.27 9.30 37.31
N PRO A 244 -7.52 10.21 36.65
CA PRO A 244 -6.15 9.94 36.19
C PRO A 244 -5.06 10.17 37.26
N SER A 245 -3.89 9.55 37.03
CA SER A 245 -2.64 9.72 37.80
C SER A 245 -1.51 10.22 36.86
N PRO A 246 -0.42 10.84 37.35
CA PRO A 246 0.23 11.93 36.61
C PRO A 246 1.39 11.57 35.68
N SER A 247 1.52 12.41 34.63
CA SER A 247 2.71 12.83 33.86
C SER A 247 3.86 11.83 33.59
N PRO A 248 4.16 11.48 32.32
CA PRO A 248 5.31 10.67 31.98
C PRO A 248 6.63 11.46 32.05
N SER A 249 7.66 10.82 32.63
CA SER A 249 9.05 11.30 32.62
C SER A 249 9.65 11.32 31.21
N MET A 250 10.69 12.14 31.00
CA MET A 250 11.35 12.29 29.70
C MET A 250 11.91 10.98 29.15
N ALA A 251 11.61 10.70 27.88
CA ALA A 251 12.14 9.54 27.17
C ALA A 251 13.63 9.71 26.83
N PRO A 252 14.44 8.63 26.88
CA PRO A 252 15.85 8.69 26.51
C PRO A 252 16.05 8.80 24.99
N THR A 253 17.11 9.49 24.59
CA THR A 253 17.52 9.69 23.20
C THR A 253 17.78 8.35 22.49
N ALA A 254 17.09 8.11 21.37
CA ALA A 254 17.23 6.86 20.62
C ALA A 254 18.57 6.77 19.87
N VAL A 255 19.25 5.62 20.00
CA VAL A 255 20.41 5.24 19.18
C VAL A 255 19.93 4.98 17.73
N PRO A 256 20.63 5.45 16.69
CA PRO A 256 20.24 5.20 15.31
C PRO A 256 20.33 3.70 14.99
N THR A 257 19.17 3.08 14.76
CA THR A 257 19.09 1.71 14.24
C THR A 257 19.47 1.72 12.77
N ALA A 258 20.32 0.77 12.35
CA ALA A 258 20.76 0.66 10.95
C ALA A 258 19.58 0.45 10.00
N ALA A 259 19.69 0.96 8.77
CA ALA A 259 18.65 0.81 7.75
C ALA A 259 18.39 -0.68 7.44
N PRO A 260 17.11 -1.11 7.27
CA PRO A 260 16.81 -2.49 6.90
C PRO A 260 17.35 -2.82 5.50
N ALA A 261 17.82 -4.05 5.31
CA ALA A 261 18.10 -4.55 3.97
C ALA A 261 16.81 -4.61 3.12
N PRO A 262 16.88 -4.38 1.78
CA PRO A 262 15.74 -4.55 0.89
C PRO A 262 15.20 -5.99 0.96
N GLY A 263 14.05 -6.16 1.61
CA GLY A 263 13.41 -7.47 1.77
C GLY A 263 12.58 -7.84 0.55
N ALA A 264 12.33 -9.13 0.34
CA ALA A 264 11.49 -9.69 -0.74
C ALA A 264 9.98 -9.39 -0.62
N PHE A 265 9.63 -8.30 0.06
CA PHE A 265 8.29 -7.78 0.24
C PHE A 265 8.25 -6.34 -0.27
N GLY A 266 7.41 -6.07 -1.27
CA GLY A 266 7.13 -4.71 -1.72
C GLY A 266 6.59 -3.82 -0.59
N ALA A 267 6.47 -2.52 -0.84
CA ALA A 267 6.13 -1.49 0.14
C ALA A 267 4.93 -1.86 1.04
N PHE A 268 3.91 -2.45 0.42
CA PHE A 268 2.75 -3.07 1.05
C PHE A 268 2.11 -4.05 0.05
N PRO A 269 1.25 -4.99 0.50
CA PRO A 269 0.48 -5.85 -0.42
C PRO A 269 -0.37 -5.00 -1.38
N GLY A 270 -0.21 -5.21 -2.68
CA GLY A 270 -0.85 -4.40 -3.73
C GLY A 270 -0.10 -3.11 -4.11
N ALA A 271 1.15 -2.93 -3.68
CA ALA A 271 2.04 -1.93 -4.27
C ALA A 271 2.62 -2.46 -5.59
N GLU A 272 2.42 -1.73 -6.69
CA GLU A 272 2.91 -2.09 -8.03
C GLU A 272 3.75 -0.95 -8.65
N GLY A 273 4.24 -1.13 -9.87
CA GLY A 273 5.08 -0.14 -10.54
C GLY A 273 6.49 0.00 -9.98
N TYR A 274 7.21 1.02 -10.43
CA TYR A 274 8.63 1.20 -10.13
C TYR A 274 8.92 1.48 -8.64
N GLY A 275 8.04 2.22 -7.95
CA GLY A 275 8.16 2.45 -6.50
C GLY A 275 7.81 1.23 -5.63
N SER A 276 7.29 0.14 -6.20
CA SER A 276 6.74 -1.00 -5.45
C SER A 276 7.67 -1.63 -4.42
N GLN A 277 9.00 -1.51 -4.55
CA GLN A 277 9.98 -2.11 -3.64
C GLN A 277 10.40 -1.21 -2.47
N THR A 278 9.81 -0.01 -2.37
CA THR A 278 10.09 0.98 -1.30
C THR A 278 10.03 0.36 0.09
N VAL A 279 11.09 0.51 0.90
CA VAL A 279 11.15 -0.11 2.24
C VAL A 279 10.26 0.65 3.24
N GLY A 280 10.19 1.98 3.11
CA GLY A 280 9.43 2.83 4.03
C GLY A 280 9.93 2.73 5.47
N GLY A 281 9.01 2.82 6.43
CA GLY A 281 9.27 2.76 7.87
C GLY A 281 9.48 1.37 8.47
N ARG A 282 9.70 0.34 7.64
CA ARG A 282 9.79 -1.07 8.05
C ARG A 282 10.93 -1.30 9.04
N GLY A 283 10.69 -2.11 10.07
CA GLY A 283 11.66 -2.33 11.17
C GLY A 283 11.91 -1.11 12.06
N GLY A 284 11.28 0.03 11.76
CA GLY A 284 11.39 1.27 12.50
C GLY A 284 10.46 1.38 13.70
N ARG A 285 10.56 2.52 14.39
CA ARG A 285 9.67 2.87 15.52
C ARG A 285 8.27 3.23 15.04
N ILE A 286 7.25 2.90 15.83
CA ILE A 286 5.90 3.46 15.64
C ILE A 286 5.85 4.84 16.29
N ILE A 287 5.37 5.84 15.57
CA ILE A 287 5.08 7.19 16.09
C ILE A 287 3.59 7.45 15.91
N TYR A 288 2.91 7.80 17.00
CA TYR A 288 1.50 8.18 16.96
C TYR A 288 1.34 9.70 16.83
N VAL A 289 0.54 10.12 15.84
CA VAL A 289 -0.03 11.46 15.77
C VAL A 289 -1.24 11.49 16.70
N THR A 290 -1.17 12.34 17.73
CA THR A 290 -2.13 12.40 18.83
C THR A 290 -2.89 13.72 18.90
N ASN A 291 -2.57 14.68 18.03
CA ASN A 291 -3.28 15.95 17.91
C ASN A 291 -3.25 16.48 16.47
N LEU A 292 -4.10 17.47 16.18
CA LEU A 292 -4.23 18.11 14.86
C LEU A 292 -3.44 19.43 14.75
N ALA A 293 -2.50 19.69 15.66
CA ALA A 293 -1.63 20.86 15.55
C ALA A 293 -0.64 20.71 14.39
N ASP A 294 -0.26 21.84 13.79
CA ASP A 294 0.72 21.89 12.71
C ASP A 294 2.13 21.44 13.13
N SER A 295 2.49 21.65 14.39
CA SER A 295 3.84 21.43 14.91
C SER A 295 3.83 21.10 16.40
N GLY A 296 5.00 20.73 16.94
CA GLY A 296 5.18 20.34 18.34
C GLY A 296 4.88 18.85 18.60
N PRO A 297 5.09 18.37 19.85
CA PRO A 297 4.93 16.95 20.20
C PRO A 297 3.55 16.39 19.84
N GLY A 298 3.53 15.19 19.25
CA GLY A 298 2.30 14.51 18.84
C GLY A 298 1.65 15.01 17.54
N SER A 299 2.23 16.03 16.88
CA SER A 299 1.80 16.46 15.54
C SER A 299 2.33 15.55 14.44
N LEU A 300 1.68 15.57 13.27
CA LEU A 300 2.17 14.90 12.06
C LEU A 300 3.54 15.41 11.63
N ARG A 301 3.78 16.73 11.72
CA ARG A 301 5.08 17.34 11.40
C ARG A 301 6.20 16.78 12.26
N SER A 302 6.01 16.72 13.58
CA SER A 302 6.98 16.14 14.51
C SER A 302 7.28 14.66 14.20
N ALA A 303 6.28 13.89 13.74
CA ALA A 303 6.48 12.51 13.32
C ALA A 303 7.26 12.38 12.00
N LEU A 304 7.09 13.32 11.08
CA LEU A 304 7.79 13.35 9.78
C LEU A 304 9.21 13.89 9.88
N GLU A 305 9.47 14.85 10.77
CA GLU A 305 10.80 15.41 11.08
C GLU A 305 11.66 14.49 11.95
N ALA A 306 11.05 13.50 12.62
CA ALA A 306 11.77 12.54 13.45
C ALA A 306 12.78 11.70 12.64
N THR A 307 13.99 11.54 13.17
CA THR A 307 15.08 10.81 12.50
C THR A 307 14.86 9.29 12.49
N GLY A 308 15.50 8.61 11.54
CA GLY A 308 15.55 7.14 11.43
C GLY A 308 14.24 6.47 10.97
N PRO A 309 14.26 5.14 10.75
CA PRO A 309 13.11 4.40 10.25
C PRO A 309 11.88 4.53 11.17
N ARG A 310 10.73 4.88 10.60
CA ARG A 310 9.50 5.13 11.38
C ARG A 310 8.20 4.89 10.62
N THR A 311 7.24 4.25 11.30
CA THR A 311 5.86 4.14 10.83
C THR A 311 4.98 5.12 11.61
N VAL A 312 4.35 6.05 10.90
CA VAL A 312 3.46 7.06 11.45
C VAL A 312 2.02 6.55 11.40
N LEU A 313 1.42 6.41 12.58
CA LEU A 313 0.02 6.05 12.78
C LEU A 313 -0.74 7.22 13.41
N PHE A 314 -2.06 7.24 13.28
CA PHE A 314 -2.93 8.31 13.77
C PHE A 314 -3.85 7.80 14.87
N GLN A 315 -3.87 8.48 16.02
CA GLN A 315 -4.88 8.31 17.09
C GLN A 315 -5.99 9.36 16.99
N VAL A 316 -5.86 10.31 16.05
CA VAL A 316 -6.83 11.38 15.78
C VAL A 316 -7.17 11.42 14.29
N ALA A 317 -8.39 11.85 13.97
CA ALA A 317 -8.84 12.13 12.62
C ALA A 317 -9.35 13.57 12.52
N GLY A 318 -9.40 14.11 11.30
CA GLY A 318 -9.79 15.49 11.03
C GLY A 318 -8.75 16.26 10.22
N THR A 319 -8.83 17.59 10.28
CA THR A 319 -8.05 18.48 9.42
C THR A 319 -6.93 19.17 10.20
N ILE A 320 -5.68 18.90 9.81
CA ILE A 320 -4.49 19.65 10.20
C ILE A 320 -4.41 20.89 9.30
N THR A 321 -4.36 22.07 9.91
CA THR A 321 -4.16 23.34 9.18
C THR A 321 -2.70 23.72 9.27
N LEU A 322 -2.01 23.80 8.14
CA LEU A 322 -0.57 24.03 8.09
C LEU A 322 -0.24 25.53 8.13
N ASN A 323 0.71 25.93 8.97
CA ASN A 323 1.25 27.31 8.93
C ASN A 323 2.31 27.45 7.83
N ASN A 324 3.04 26.35 7.57
CA ASN A 324 4.08 26.24 6.55
C ASN A 324 3.97 24.89 5.85
N ASP A 325 4.53 24.74 4.65
CA ASP A 325 4.65 23.43 3.99
C ASP A 325 5.37 22.39 4.88
N ILE A 326 5.08 21.10 4.69
CA ILE A 326 5.81 20.01 5.33
C ILE A 326 6.90 19.52 4.37
N SER A 327 8.16 19.47 4.82
CA SER A 327 9.25 18.86 4.04
C SER A 327 9.69 17.55 4.67
N ILE A 328 9.51 16.44 3.96
CA ILE A 328 9.99 15.11 4.36
C ILE A 328 11.43 14.98 3.88
N THR A 329 12.38 15.20 4.80
CA THR A 329 13.84 15.11 4.56
C THR A 329 14.49 13.91 5.24
N GLN A 330 13.79 13.27 6.19
CA GLN A 330 14.27 12.08 6.89
C GLN A 330 13.74 10.81 6.17
N PRO A 331 14.62 9.94 5.63
CA PRO A 331 14.21 8.77 4.84
C PRO A 331 13.55 7.68 5.70
N PHE A 332 13.14 6.58 5.07
CA PHE A 332 12.57 5.39 5.72
C PHE A 332 11.31 5.71 6.54
N VAL A 333 10.27 6.21 5.86
CA VAL A 333 9.01 6.59 6.51
C VAL A 333 7.80 5.95 5.85
N THR A 334 6.86 5.47 6.67
CA THR A 334 5.54 5.03 6.22
C THR A 334 4.46 5.80 6.97
N VAL A 335 3.66 6.61 6.26
CA VAL A 335 2.48 7.29 6.80
C VAL A 335 1.25 6.46 6.46
N SER A 336 0.60 5.91 7.49
CA SER A 336 -0.59 5.06 7.33
C SER A 336 -1.86 5.82 7.71
N GLY A 337 -2.35 6.69 6.82
CA GLY A 337 -3.53 7.53 7.04
C GLY A 337 -4.81 6.74 7.36
N GLN A 338 -4.89 5.47 6.95
CA GLN A 338 -6.01 4.55 7.24
C GLN A 338 -6.15 4.20 8.73
N SER A 339 -5.15 4.51 9.57
CA SER A 339 -5.28 4.40 11.03
C SER A 339 -6.11 5.52 11.66
N ALA A 340 -6.34 6.64 10.95
CA ALA A 340 -7.19 7.73 11.41
C ALA A 340 -8.68 7.36 11.29
N VAL A 341 -9.27 6.83 12.36
CA VAL A 341 -10.66 6.36 12.39
C VAL A 341 -11.68 7.46 12.08
N GLY A 342 -12.74 7.13 11.34
CA GLY A 342 -13.79 8.07 10.93
C GLY A 342 -13.47 8.75 9.59
N GLN A 343 -13.40 10.08 9.56
CA GLN A 343 -13.22 10.86 8.32
C GLN A 343 -11.78 10.87 7.77
N GLY A 344 -10.87 10.08 8.33
CA GLY A 344 -9.44 10.07 7.97
C GLY A 344 -8.71 11.36 8.35
N VAL A 345 -7.46 11.48 7.90
CA VAL A 345 -6.64 12.69 8.06
C VAL A 345 -6.68 13.56 6.80
N GLN A 346 -6.76 14.87 7.00
CA GLN A 346 -6.62 15.87 5.93
C GLN A 346 -5.60 16.93 6.34
N LEU A 347 -4.77 17.36 5.39
CA LEU A 347 -3.90 18.53 5.48
C LEU A 347 -4.53 19.64 4.64
N LYS A 348 -4.54 20.89 5.13
CA LYS A 348 -4.93 22.06 4.34
C LYS A 348 -4.00 23.24 4.54
N GLY A 349 -3.94 24.14 3.55
CA GLY A 349 -3.19 25.38 3.64
C GLY A 349 -1.67 25.15 3.59
N GLY A 350 -1.20 24.25 2.73
CA GLY A 350 0.22 23.88 2.63
C GLY A 350 0.41 22.57 1.88
N MET A 351 1.60 22.40 1.29
CA MET A 351 1.97 21.21 0.51
C MET A 351 2.86 20.23 1.29
N ILE A 352 2.99 19.01 0.77
CA ILE A 352 4.02 18.05 1.19
C ILE A 352 5.15 18.04 0.15
N LYS A 353 6.38 18.34 0.58
CA LYS A 353 7.60 18.28 -0.24
C LYS A 353 8.42 17.07 0.17
N ILE A 354 8.54 16.08 -0.69
CA ILE A 354 9.39 14.90 -0.51
C ILE A 354 10.76 15.23 -1.09
N ARG A 355 11.79 15.23 -0.22
CA ARG A 355 13.19 15.54 -0.56
C ARG A 355 14.14 14.48 0.00
N THR A 356 13.71 13.23 -0.06
CA THR A 356 14.43 12.09 0.49
C THR A 356 13.89 10.80 -0.12
N HIS A 357 14.48 9.67 0.26
CA HIS A 357 14.13 8.36 -0.26
C HIS A 357 13.41 7.45 0.76
N ASP A 358 12.88 6.35 0.27
CA ASP A 358 12.15 5.34 1.04
C ASP A 358 10.93 5.90 1.79
N VAL A 359 10.01 6.48 1.01
CA VAL A 359 8.82 7.19 1.51
C VAL A 359 7.53 6.52 1.03
N VAL A 360 6.70 6.06 1.97
CA VAL A 360 5.38 5.50 1.69
C VAL A 360 4.31 6.39 2.31
N LEU A 361 3.43 6.99 1.49
CA LEU A 361 2.28 7.78 1.93
C LEU A 361 1.00 7.08 1.52
N ARG A 362 0.12 6.75 2.48
CA ARG A 362 -1.15 6.07 2.17
C ARG A 362 -2.35 6.73 2.85
N HIS A 363 -3.49 6.73 2.16
CA HIS A 363 -4.79 7.16 2.70
C HIS A 363 -4.80 8.56 3.34
N ILE A 364 -4.07 9.51 2.75
CA ILE A 364 -4.05 10.92 3.19
C ILE A 364 -4.79 11.83 2.21
N LYS A 365 -5.37 12.93 2.71
CA LYS A 365 -5.96 13.99 1.89
C LYS A 365 -5.11 15.26 2.01
N VAL A 366 -4.62 15.81 0.90
CA VAL A 366 -3.95 17.10 0.84
C VAL A 366 -4.81 18.10 0.08
N ARG A 367 -5.04 19.28 0.68
CA ARG A 367 -5.82 20.40 0.14
C ARG A 367 -4.94 21.65 0.20
N ALA A 368 -3.98 21.76 -0.71
CA ALA A 368 -2.89 22.73 -0.58
C ALA A 368 -3.41 24.15 -0.38
N GLY A 369 -4.19 24.65 -1.33
CA GLY A 369 -4.86 25.94 -1.26
C GLY A 369 -3.92 27.14 -1.35
N ASP A 370 -4.50 28.24 -1.80
CA ASP A 370 -3.90 29.58 -1.90
C ASP A 370 -4.06 30.41 -0.60
N ALA A 371 -4.74 29.88 0.42
CA ALA A 371 -4.97 30.60 1.67
C ALA A 371 -3.65 31.09 2.30
N LYS A 372 -3.61 32.39 2.65
CA LYS A 372 -2.44 33.03 3.27
C LYS A 372 -2.09 32.39 4.61
N ASN A 373 -0.83 32.00 4.75
CA ASN A 373 -0.21 31.50 5.98
C ASN A 373 1.24 32.05 6.08
N GLN A 374 2.17 31.34 6.72
CA GLN A 374 3.56 31.80 6.91
C GLN A 374 4.52 31.41 5.78
N SER A 375 4.12 30.51 4.88
CA SER A 375 4.91 30.11 3.70
C SER A 375 4.39 30.77 2.43
N SER A 376 5.22 30.85 1.38
CA SER A 376 4.74 31.11 0.01
C SER A 376 3.56 30.17 -0.28
N ASN A 377 2.51 30.77 -0.82
CA ASN A 377 1.21 30.14 -1.01
C ASN A 377 0.78 30.15 -2.47
N ASP A 378 1.59 30.71 -3.35
CA ASP A 378 1.39 30.92 -4.78
C ASP A 378 1.98 29.77 -5.61
N GLU A 379 3.20 29.33 -5.32
CA GLU A 379 3.88 28.21 -6.00
C GLU A 379 3.65 26.86 -5.27
N ARG A 380 2.39 26.57 -4.91
CA ARG A 380 2.05 25.33 -4.19
C ARG A 380 1.52 24.24 -5.10
N ASP A 381 2.16 23.09 -5.02
CA ASP A 381 1.58 21.81 -5.45
C ASP A 381 0.72 21.22 -4.33
N ALA A 382 -0.04 20.14 -4.55
CA ALA A 382 -0.52 19.35 -3.42
C ALA A 382 0.59 18.44 -2.86
N VAL A 383 1.37 17.78 -3.72
CA VAL A 383 2.59 17.06 -3.34
C VAL A 383 3.71 17.28 -4.36
N SER A 384 4.92 17.57 -3.91
CA SER A 384 6.12 17.65 -4.76
C SER A 384 7.18 16.63 -4.36
N LEU A 385 7.86 16.05 -5.34
CA LEU A 385 9.06 15.22 -5.21
C LEU A 385 10.18 15.92 -5.97
N SER A 386 11.25 16.37 -5.31
CA SER A 386 12.33 17.11 -5.98
C SER A 386 13.67 16.98 -5.28
N GLY A 387 14.66 16.46 -6.01
CA GLY A 387 16.05 16.31 -5.59
C GLY A 387 16.89 17.55 -5.92
N THR A 388 16.59 18.66 -5.26
CA THR A 388 17.27 19.95 -5.48
C THR A 388 18.73 19.91 -5.02
N GLY A 389 19.65 20.49 -5.80
CA GLY A 389 21.05 20.64 -5.39
C GLY A 389 21.94 19.40 -5.57
N GLY A 390 21.45 18.39 -6.32
CA GLY A 390 22.16 17.14 -6.56
C GLY A 390 21.72 15.99 -5.65
N ASP A 391 20.82 16.23 -4.69
CA ASP A 391 20.14 15.18 -3.94
C ASP A 391 19.27 14.32 -4.88
N GLU A 392 19.06 13.05 -4.53
CA GLU A 392 18.16 12.12 -5.23
C GLU A 392 16.88 11.89 -4.40
N VAL A 393 15.73 11.74 -5.08
CA VAL A 393 14.45 11.40 -4.46
C VAL A 393 13.95 10.10 -5.05
N TYR A 394 14.05 9.00 -4.29
CA TYR A 394 13.77 7.68 -4.83
C TYR A 394 13.07 6.72 -3.87
N ASN A 395 12.56 5.60 -4.39
CA ASN A 395 11.73 4.66 -3.63
C ASN A 395 10.57 5.41 -2.95
N VAL A 396 9.62 5.90 -3.75
CA VAL A 396 8.45 6.62 -3.24
C VAL A 396 7.17 5.92 -3.70
N VAL A 397 6.25 5.66 -2.77
CA VAL A 397 4.89 5.20 -3.09
C VAL A 397 3.85 6.12 -2.45
N ILE A 398 2.94 6.63 -3.28
CA ILE A 398 1.73 7.34 -2.85
C ILE A 398 0.51 6.49 -3.25
N ASP A 399 -0.28 6.05 -2.29
CA ASP A 399 -1.40 5.13 -2.52
C ASP A 399 -2.70 5.58 -1.81
N HIS A 400 -3.85 5.33 -2.43
CA HIS A 400 -5.19 5.65 -1.89
C HIS A 400 -5.33 7.08 -1.35
N SER A 401 -4.60 8.04 -1.92
CA SER A 401 -4.49 9.41 -1.40
C SER A 401 -5.16 10.39 -2.35
N SER A 402 -5.56 11.56 -1.83
CA SER A 402 -6.24 12.59 -2.63
C SER A 402 -5.47 13.90 -2.51
N MET A 403 -4.92 14.37 -3.62
CA MET A 403 -3.97 15.48 -3.72
C MET A 403 -4.58 16.49 -4.68
N VAL A 404 -5.19 17.55 -4.14
CA VAL A 404 -6.02 18.47 -4.92
C VAL A 404 -5.83 19.92 -4.44
N TRP A 405 -6.23 20.87 -5.29
CA TRP A 405 -6.23 22.32 -5.05
C TRP A 405 -4.84 22.93 -4.78
N GLY A 406 -3.80 22.43 -5.45
CA GLY A 406 -2.57 23.19 -5.68
C GLY A 406 -2.81 24.45 -6.52
N PRO A 407 -2.33 25.62 -6.08
CA PRO A 407 -2.19 26.85 -6.86
C PRO A 407 -1.31 26.77 -8.11
N ASP A 408 -0.20 26.01 -8.10
CA ASP A 408 0.61 25.69 -9.30
C ASP A 408 0.19 24.32 -9.86
N ILE A 409 0.71 23.20 -9.32
CA ILE A 409 0.24 21.86 -9.70
C ILE A 409 -0.85 21.36 -8.76
N GLY A 410 -2.09 21.31 -9.26
CA GLY A 410 -3.28 20.88 -8.53
C GLY A 410 -3.11 19.57 -7.74
N GLY A 411 -2.45 18.58 -8.35
CA GLY A 411 -2.08 17.31 -7.74
C GLY A 411 -0.60 17.19 -7.41
N ALA A 412 0.17 16.50 -8.27
CA ALA A 412 1.55 16.10 -7.95
C ALA A 412 2.59 16.62 -8.95
N ALA A 413 3.72 17.10 -8.43
CA ALA A 413 4.90 17.44 -9.22
C ALA A 413 6.03 16.44 -8.94
N ILE A 414 6.47 15.70 -9.95
CA ILE A 414 7.59 14.78 -9.90
C ILE A 414 8.73 15.42 -10.69
N LEU A 415 9.76 15.87 -9.99
CA LEU A 415 10.71 16.86 -10.50
C LEU A 415 12.14 16.31 -10.59
N THR A 416 13.09 17.20 -10.87
CA THR A 416 14.54 16.95 -10.95
C THR A 416 15.03 15.85 -9.98
N ASN A 417 15.82 14.90 -10.48
CA ASN A 417 16.41 13.77 -9.76
C ASN A 417 15.43 12.82 -9.03
N ALA A 418 14.13 12.82 -9.39
CA ALA A 418 13.18 11.84 -8.87
C ALA A 418 13.21 10.52 -9.67
N HIS A 419 13.34 9.37 -9.01
CA HIS A 419 13.18 8.07 -9.66
C HIS A 419 12.52 7.00 -8.79
N ASP A 420 12.08 5.89 -9.38
CA ASP A 420 11.45 4.79 -8.63
C ASP A 420 10.24 5.25 -7.80
N VAL A 421 9.29 5.87 -8.52
CA VAL A 421 8.07 6.44 -7.93
C VAL A 421 6.85 5.69 -8.44
N THR A 422 5.94 5.32 -7.53
CA THR A 422 4.58 4.92 -7.87
C THR A 422 3.57 5.86 -7.25
N ILE A 423 2.62 6.37 -8.05
CA ILE A 423 1.36 6.93 -7.55
C ILE A 423 0.23 6.02 -8.01
N GLN A 424 -0.56 5.50 -7.06
CA GLN A 424 -1.60 4.52 -7.34
C GLN A 424 -2.90 4.71 -6.56
N ASN A 425 -4.02 4.25 -7.12
CA ASN A 425 -5.35 4.29 -6.49
C ASN A 425 -5.75 5.69 -5.96
N SER A 426 -5.19 6.76 -6.51
CA SER A 426 -5.21 8.10 -5.93
C SER A 426 -5.98 9.09 -6.80
N ILE A 427 -6.36 10.23 -6.22
CA ILE A 427 -7.04 11.34 -6.90
C ILE A 427 -6.07 12.52 -7.02
N LEU A 428 -5.84 13.03 -8.23
CA LEU A 428 -4.88 14.10 -8.54
C LEU A 428 -5.55 15.21 -9.38
N GLY A 429 -5.28 16.47 -9.03
CA GLY A 429 -6.14 17.59 -9.43
C GLY A 429 -7.46 17.57 -8.63
N GLU A 430 -8.29 18.59 -8.60
CA GLU A 430 -8.39 19.81 -9.40
C GLU A 430 -7.29 20.85 -9.10
N GLY A 431 -6.80 21.54 -10.13
CA GLY A 431 -5.93 22.73 -9.96
C GLY A 431 -6.75 24.00 -9.74
N LEU A 432 -6.30 24.91 -8.89
CA LEU A 432 -7.04 26.16 -8.65
C LEU A 432 -6.98 27.08 -9.88
N TYR A 433 -8.13 27.29 -10.53
CA TYR A 433 -8.20 28.01 -11.80
C TYR A 433 -7.87 29.51 -11.67
N LEU A 434 -8.52 30.21 -10.75
CA LEU A 434 -8.08 31.52 -10.29
C LEU A 434 -7.53 31.34 -8.88
N SER A 435 -6.26 31.69 -8.70
CA SER A 435 -5.53 31.57 -7.45
C SER A 435 -4.63 32.80 -7.27
N ASN A 436 -3.83 32.80 -6.22
CA ASN A 436 -2.74 33.74 -6.03
C ASN A 436 -1.46 33.40 -6.83
N HIS A 437 -1.43 32.29 -7.58
CA HIS A 437 -0.32 32.01 -8.50
C HIS A 437 -0.20 33.15 -9.53
N SER A 438 1.02 33.53 -9.90
CA SER A 438 1.24 34.70 -10.78
C SER A 438 0.62 34.55 -12.17
N GLU A 439 0.49 33.32 -12.66
CA GLU A 439 -0.21 32.97 -13.92
C GLU A 439 -1.72 32.70 -13.71
N GLY A 440 -2.19 32.65 -12.46
CA GLY A 440 -3.57 32.31 -12.06
C GLY A 440 -4.61 33.43 -12.27
N THR A 441 -4.41 34.32 -13.25
CA THR A 441 -5.24 35.52 -13.44
C THR A 441 -6.30 35.35 -14.53
N PRO A 442 -7.40 36.13 -14.51
CA PRO A 442 -8.41 36.13 -15.58
C PRO A 442 -7.82 36.44 -16.96
N GLU A 443 -6.83 37.33 -17.04
CA GLU A 443 -6.18 37.75 -18.29
C GLU A 443 -5.35 36.63 -18.94
N GLN A 444 -4.80 35.72 -18.14
CA GLN A 444 -4.10 34.53 -18.61
C GLN A 444 -5.01 33.31 -18.79
N ASN A 445 -6.32 33.47 -18.58
CA ASN A 445 -7.30 32.37 -18.55
C ASN A 445 -7.01 31.32 -17.45
N GLY A 446 -6.44 31.76 -16.31
CA GLY A 446 -6.22 30.94 -15.12
C GLY A 446 -5.11 29.89 -15.24
N HIS A 447 -4.77 29.27 -14.12
CA HIS A 447 -3.62 28.36 -13.98
C HIS A 447 -3.98 27.03 -13.33
N SER A 448 -4.97 26.33 -13.89
CA SER A 448 -5.38 25.02 -13.38
C SER A 448 -4.57 23.88 -14.01
N LEU A 449 -3.58 23.36 -13.28
CA LEU A 449 -2.72 22.26 -13.73
C LEU A 449 -2.96 20.98 -12.91
N GLY A 450 -2.72 19.79 -13.47
CA GLY A 450 -3.01 18.52 -12.80
C GLY A 450 -1.81 17.82 -12.16
N LEU A 451 -0.84 17.44 -12.98
CA LEU A 451 0.34 16.63 -12.63
C LEU A 451 1.50 16.98 -13.58
N ASN A 452 2.70 17.18 -13.04
CA ASN A 452 3.89 17.50 -13.82
C ASN A 452 5.02 16.48 -13.61
N ILE A 453 5.68 16.06 -14.69
CA ILE A 453 6.90 15.23 -14.68
C ILE A 453 7.95 15.94 -15.53
N THR A 454 8.96 16.56 -14.90
CA THR A 454 9.94 17.42 -15.61
C THR A 454 11.23 17.61 -14.80
N GLN A 455 12.33 18.02 -15.42
CA GLN A 455 13.43 18.68 -14.71
C GLN A 455 13.04 20.14 -14.36
N LEU A 456 13.67 20.73 -13.35
CA LEU A 456 13.59 22.17 -13.05
C LEU A 456 14.87 22.95 -13.44
N ASP A 457 15.96 22.22 -13.67
CA ASP A 457 17.30 22.73 -13.89
C ASP A 457 18.08 21.76 -14.78
N THR A 458 19.42 21.86 -14.82
CA THR A 458 20.30 20.98 -15.59
C THR A 458 20.51 19.59 -14.99
N SER A 459 19.80 19.23 -13.90
CA SER A 459 19.92 17.92 -13.25
C SER A 459 19.20 16.82 -14.06
N ALA A 460 19.13 15.60 -13.54
CA ALA A 460 18.48 14.51 -14.24
C ALA A 460 16.96 14.70 -14.33
N TYR A 461 16.40 14.39 -15.50
CA TYR A 461 14.96 14.21 -15.67
C TYR A 461 14.44 13.06 -14.79
N PRO A 462 13.15 13.09 -14.38
CA PRO A 462 12.54 11.96 -13.68
C PRO A 462 12.62 10.65 -14.46
N GLN A 463 12.86 9.54 -13.76
CA GLN A 463 13.00 8.21 -14.37
C GLN A 463 12.18 7.16 -13.64
N ARG A 464 11.69 6.12 -14.31
CA ARG A 464 11.02 4.96 -13.66
C ARG A 464 9.85 5.42 -12.78
N ILE A 465 8.84 6.00 -13.42
CA ILE A 465 7.67 6.58 -12.75
C ILE A 465 6.41 5.83 -13.18
N THR A 466 5.65 5.27 -12.24
CA THR A 466 4.37 4.60 -12.52
C THR A 466 3.21 5.42 -11.96
N LEU A 467 2.25 5.75 -12.82
CA LEU A 467 0.93 6.29 -12.49
C LEU A 467 -0.10 5.22 -12.87
N HIS A 468 -0.75 4.55 -11.90
CA HIS A 468 -1.76 3.55 -12.23
C HIS A 468 -3.01 3.52 -11.34
N HIS A 469 -4.16 3.20 -11.94
CA HIS A 469 -5.48 3.19 -11.27
C HIS A 469 -5.85 4.51 -10.58
N ASN A 470 -5.32 5.65 -11.04
CA ASN A 470 -5.63 6.96 -10.49
C ASN A 470 -6.81 7.62 -11.21
N LEU A 471 -7.45 8.57 -10.53
CA LEU A 471 -8.29 9.59 -11.14
C LEU A 471 -7.50 10.89 -11.26
N LEU A 472 -7.18 11.30 -12.49
CA LEU A 472 -6.67 12.64 -12.79
C LEU A 472 -7.87 13.49 -13.23
N THR A 473 -8.18 14.59 -12.53
CA THR A 473 -9.47 15.29 -12.70
C THR A 473 -9.37 16.80 -12.69
N THR A 474 -10.18 17.44 -13.56
CA THR A 474 -10.55 18.87 -13.50
C THR A 474 -9.34 19.80 -13.43
N SER A 475 -8.52 19.80 -14.49
CA SER A 475 -7.47 20.79 -14.71
C SER A 475 -7.43 21.20 -16.18
N ASP A 476 -7.03 22.43 -16.53
CA ASP A 476 -7.06 22.87 -17.94
C ASP A 476 -6.10 22.05 -18.80
N HIS A 477 -4.94 21.69 -18.26
CA HIS A 477 -4.03 20.73 -18.87
C HIS A 477 -3.01 20.15 -17.87
N ARG A 478 -2.02 19.41 -18.38
CA ARG A 478 -1.03 18.65 -17.60
C ARG A 478 -1.70 17.53 -16.79
N MET A 479 -2.37 16.58 -17.44
CA MET A 479 -2.91 15.36 -16.80
C MET A 479 -2.43 14.06 -17.46
N PRO A 480 -1.11 13.77 -17.42
CA PRO A 480 0.00 14.58 -16.89
C PRO A 480 0.71 15.42 -17.98
N GLN A 481 1.57 16.36 -17.57
CA GLN A 481 2.65 16.87 -18.43
C GLN A 481 3.91 16.02 -18.23
N ILE A 482 4.56 15.58 -19.31
CA ILE A 482 5.83 14.83 -19.24
C ILE A 482 6.88 15.43 -20.16
N MET A 483 7.84 16.15 -19.58
CA MET A 483 8.98 16.71 -20.29
C MET A 483 10.21 15.86 -20.04
N GLY A 484 10.74 15.20 -21.08
CA GLY A 484 11.99 14.44 -21.07
C GLY A 484 12.06 13.17 -20.20
N GLY A 485 11.09 12.92 -19.32
CA GLY A 485 11.08 11.77 -18.41
C GLY A 485 11.27 10.40 -19.07
N GLU A 486 11.90 9.47 -18.34
CA GLU A 486 12.34 8.16 -18.81
C GLU A 486 11.57 7.02 -18.16
N SER A 487 11.20 5.99 -18.93
CA SER A 487 10.47 4.81 -18.44
C SER A 487 9.25 5.20 -17.58
N ILE A 488 8.32 5.94 -18.19
CA ILE A 488 7.10 6.39 -17.54
C ILE A 488 5.97 5.42 -17.91
N ASP A 489 5.26 4.91 -16.90
CA ASP A 489 4.07 4.09 -17.08
C ASP A 489 2.84 4.90 -16.65
N MET A 490 1.89 5.06 -17.56
CA MET A 490 0.55 5.62 -17.29
C MET A 490 -0.47 4.54 -17.65
N VAL A 491 -0.93 3.78 -16.65
CA VAL A 491 -1.69 2.52 -16.86
C VAL A 491 -3.03 2.52 -16.12
N ASN A 492 -4.13 2.14 -16.78
CA ASN A 492 -5.45 2.00 -16.15
C ASN A 492 -5.96 3.25 -15.39
N ASN A 493 -5.51 4.47 -15.72
CA ASN A 493 -6.00 5.69 -15.06
C ASN A 493 -7.30 6.18 -15.73
N VAL A 494 -8.15 6.85 -14.94
CA VAL A 494 -9.25 7.68 -15.46
C VAL A 494 -8.74 9.12 -15.53
N VAL A 495 -8.88 9.74 -16.70
CA VAL A 495 -8.58 11.17 -16.90
C VAL A 495 -9.90 11.87 -17.24
N TYR A 496 -10.37 12.75 -16.36
CA TYR A 496 -11.69 13.36 -16.44
C TYR A 496 -11.62 14.89 -16.53
N ASN A 497 -12.48 15.47 -17.38
CA ASN A 497 -12.80 16.91 -17.38
C ASN A 497 -11.56 17.82 -17.51
N TRP A 498 -10.65 17.48 -18.44
CA TRP A 498 -9.56 18.39 -18.81
C TRP A 498 -10.12 19.60 -19.57
N GLY A 499 -9.33 20.68 -19.69
CA GLY A 499 -9.67 21.87 -20.48
C GLY A 499 -9.18 21.80 -21.93
N THR A 500 -7.95 22.25 -22.17
CA THR A 500 -7.34 22.39 -23.51
C THR A 500 -6.55 21.15 -23.98
N ALA A 501 -6.09 20.29 -23.07
CA ALA A 501 -5.50 18.98 -23.37
C ALA A 501 -5.51 18.07 -22.13
N ALA A 502 -5.62 16.74 -22.32
CA ALA A 502 -5.49 15.78 -21.22
C ALA A 502 -4.01 15.60 -20.83
N ALA A 503 -3.31 14.65 -21.46
CA ALA A 503 -1.87 14.45 -21.27
C ALA A 503 -1.07 15.15 -22.39
N HIS A 504 0.13 15.65 -22.09
CA HIS A 504 1.00 16.26 -23.10
C HIS A 504 2.50 16.22 -22.75
N GLY A 505 3.36 16.39 -23.75
CA GLY A 505 4.80 16.60 -23.50
C GLY A 505 5.74 16.04 -24.56
N ASN A 506 6.99 15.83 -24.16
CA ASN A 506 8.08 15.26 -24.95
C ASN A 506 8.87 14.24 -24.08
N PRO A 507 8.24 13.12 -23.66
CA PRO A 507 8.91 12.08 -22.88
C PRO A 507 10.03 11.44 -23.69
N ARG A 508 10.98 10.77 -23.02
CA ARG A 508 11.91 9.83 -23.67
C ARG A 508 11.30 8.47 -23.89
N SER A 509 10.50 7.99 -22.94
CA SER A 509 9.71 6.77 -23.06
C SER A 509 8.50 6.83 -22.14
N LEU A 510 7.31 6.64 -22.70
CA LEU A 510 6.02 6.60 -22.02
C LEU A 510 5.22 5.40 -22.54
N ASN A 511 4.77 4.52 -21.64
CA ASN A 511 3.72 3.55 -21.91
C ASN A 511 2.39 4.16 -21.43
N MET A 512 1.48 4.50 -22.35
CA MET A 512 0.12 4.92 -22.03
C MET A 512 -0.84 3.78 -22.35
N ILE A 513 -1.24 2.99 -21.34
CA ILE A 513 -1.96 1.73 -21.54
C ILE A 513 -3.31 1.73 -20.80
N ASN A 514 -4.39 1.34 -21.49
CA ASN A 514 -5.72 1.11 -20.92
C ASN A 514 -6.32 2.28 -20.11
N ASN A 515 -5.89 3.52 -20.35
CA ASN A 515 -6.45 4.69 -19.66
C ASN A 515 -7.81 5.08 -20.28
N MET A 516 -8.71 5.60 -19.46
CA MET A 516 -10.04 6.05 -19.86
C MET A 516 -10.15 7.58 -19.78
N PHE A 517 -10.27 8.23 -20.93
CA PHE A 517 -10.40 9.68 -21.06
C PHE A 517 -11.88 10.05 -21.18
N ILE A 518 -12.42 10.68 -20.14
CA ILE A 518 -13.82 11.07 -20.02
C ILE A 518 -13.90 12.59 -20.14
N ARG A 519 -14.56 13.09 -21.19
CA ARG A 519 -14.78 14.54 -21.34
C ARG A 519 -15.72 15.04 -20.25
N GLY A 520 -15.53 16.29 -19.82
CA GLY A 520 -16.46 16.95 -18.89
C GLY A 520 -16.86 18.34 -19.39
N PRO A 521 -17.64 19.10 -18.60
CA PRO A 521 -18.10 20.45 -18.98
C PRO A 521 -16.98 21.44 -19.32
N MET A 522 -15.76 21.20 -18.83
CA MET A 522 -14.59 22.05 -19.09
C MET A 522 -13.87 21.70 -20.41
N THR A 523 -14.18 20.55 -21.01
CA THR A 523 -13.41 19.97 -22.13
C THR A 523 -13.64 20.68 -23.46
N LYS A 524 -12.62 21.43 -23.89
CA LYS A 524 -12.57 22.20 -25.13
C LYS A 524 -12.05 21.39 -26.32
N THR A 525 -11.23 20.36 -26.07
CA THR A 525 -10.62 19.51 -27.11
C THR A 525 -10.73 18.03 -26.73
N LEU A 526 -10.88 17.15 -27.71
CA LEU A 526 -10.77 15.71 -27.50
C LEU A 526 -9.36 15.26 -27.89
N LEU A 527 -8.42 15.42 -26.96
CA LEU A 527 -6.99 15.09 -27.15
C LEU A 527 -6.47 14.33 -25.93
N ALA A 528 -6.31 13.02 -26.08
CA ALA A 528 -5.76 12.14 -25.04
C ALA A 528 -4.26 12.41 -24.82
N TRP A 529 -3.49 12.55 -25.90
CA TRP A 529 -2.08 12.94 -25.87
C TRP A 529 -1.77 14.09 -26.86
N LYS A 530 -0.95 15.06 -26.43
CA LYS A 530 -0.44 16.15 -27.28
C LYS A 530 1.08 16.26 -27.17
N SER A 531 1.80 16.14 -28.28
CA SER A 531 3.25 16.38 -28.29
C SER A 531 3.55 17.87 -28.01
N ARG A 532 4.52 18.15 -27.14
CA ARG A 532 4.93 19.50 -26.71
C ARG A 532 6.42 19.54 -26.35
N THR A 533 7.19 20.37 -27.03
CA THR A 533 8.61 20.66 -26.73
C THR A 533 8.77 21.89 -25.82
N ASN A 534 10.00 22.14 -25.34
CA ASN A 534 10.39 23.36 -24.62
C ASN A 534 11.66 23.97 -25.24
N PRO A 535 12.09 25.19 -24.87
CA PRO A 535 13.27 25.82 -25.48
C PRO A 535 14.59 25.04 -25.26
N GLU A 536 14.72 24.32 -24.15
CA GLU A 536 15.88 23.47 -23.84
C GLU A 536 15.97 22.23 -24.71
N ASN A 537 14.82 21.69 -25.12
CA ASN A 537 14.69 20.52 -25.97
C ASN A 537 13.62 20.76 -27.04
N PRO A 538 13.93 21.59 -28.06
CA PRO A 538 12.97 22.08 -29.04
C PRO A 538 12.49 21.02 -30.02
N THR A 539 13.18 19.87 -30.06
CA THR A 539 12.93 18.76 -31.00
C THR A 539 12.09 17.66 -30.32
N PRO A 540 10.96 17.24 -30.91
CA PRO A 540 10.23 16.07 -30.42
C PRO A 540 11.09 14.80 -30.49
N ARG A 541 11.06 13.98 -29.44
CA ARG A 541 11.78 12.71 -29.38
C ARG A 541 11.05 11.68 -30.24
N PRO A 542 11.74 10.98 -31.17
CA PRO A 542 11.08 9.99 -32.03
C PRO A 542 10.52 8.81 -31.23
N GLY A 543 9.27 8.42 -31.50
CA GLY A 543 8.68 7.17 -31.03
C GLY A 543 8.56 7.01 -29.50
N SER A 544 8.58 8.09 -28.74
CA SER A 544 8.70 8.05 -27.26
C SER A 544 7.39 7.82 -26.50
N VAL A 545 6.29 7.55 -27.19
CA VAL A 545 4.99 7.21 -26.61
C VAL A 545 4.49 5.92 -27.26
N PHE A 546 4.31 4.89 -26.44
CA PHE A 546 3.64 3.65 -26.79
C PHE A 546 2.21 3.71 -26.25
N GLU A 547 1.22 3.48 -27.10
CA GLU A 547 -0.19 3.50 -26.72
C GLU A 547 -0.87 2.16 -27.00
N GLN A 548 -1.60 1.63 -26.01
CA GLN A 548 -2.37 0.41 -26.18
C GLN A 548 -3.66 0.44 -25.35
N GLY A 549 -4.80 0.11 -25.96
CA GLY A 549 -6.06 -0.13 -25.25
C GLY A 549 -6.69 1.09 -24.54
N ASN A 550 -6.12 2.29 -24.67
CA ASN A 550 -6.74 3.53 -24.18
C ASN A 550 -8.12 3.72 -24.84
N VAL A 551 -9.06 4.29 -24.09
CA VAL A 551 -10.43 4.59 -24.54
C VAL A 551 -10.74 6.05 -24.25
N ALA A 552 -11.43 6.74 -25.15
CA ALA A 552 -11.83 8.12 -24.94
C ALA A 552 -13.30 8.34 -25.34
N GLU A 553 -14.07 9.00 -24.49
CA GLU A 553 -15.50 9.24 -24.72
C GLU A 553 -15.72 10.22 -25.88
N GLY A 554 -16.60 9.85 -26.82
CA GLY A 554 -16.92 10.66 -28.01
C GLY A 554 -16.02 10.40 -29.22
N PHE A 555 -15.06 9.48 -29.12
CA PHE A 555 -14.26 9.04 -30.27
C PHE A 555 -15.00 7.92 -31.02
N ASN A 556 -15.37 8.18 -32.29
CA ASN A 556 -16.19 7.28 -33.10
C ASN A 556 -15.40 6.20 -33.88
N THR A 557 -14.10 6.05 -33.63
CA THR A 557 -13.25 5.04 -34.28
C THR A 557 -12.91 3.88 -33.34
N LEU A 558 -12.93 2.67 -33.89
CA LEU A 558 -12.76 1.40 -33.18
C LEU A 558 -11.43 1.30 -32.41
N ARG A 559 -11.43 0.45 -31.37
CA ARG A 559 -10.23 0.07 -30.59
C ARG A 559 -9.02 -0.21 -31.50
N GLY A 560 -7.91 0.50 -31.26
CA GLY A 560 -6.57 -0.11 -31.39
C GLY A 560 -5.71 0.26 -32.60
N ASP A 561 -5.86 1.44 -33.21
CA ASP A 561 -4.82 1.98 -34.09
C ASP A 561 -4.01 3.09 -33.39
N PRO A 562 -2.71 2.89 -33.10
CA PRO A 562 -1.82 3.93 -32.59
C PRO A 562 -1.72 5.16 -33.48
N GLN A 563 -1.97 5.07 -34.79
CA GLN A 563 -2.06 6.26 -35.63
C GLN A 563 -3.32 7.07 -35.33
N SER A 564 -4.46 6.45 -35.04
CA SER A 564 -5.76 7.15 -34.89
C SER A 564 -5.77 8.23 -33.80
N MET A 565 -5.04 8.03 -32.70
CA MET A 565 -4.88 9.01 -31.61
C MET A 565 -4.11 10.27 -32.06
N TYR A 566 -3.25 10.14 -33.07
CA TYR A 566 -2.53 11.25 -33.70
C TYR A 566 -3.18 11.76 -34.99
N THR A 567 -3.81 10.91 -35.79
CA THR A 567 -4.34 11.26 -37.14
C THR A 567 -5.77 11.76 -37.12
N SER A 568 -6.57 11.43 -36.09
CA SER A 568 -7.89 12.05 -35.88
C SER A 568 -7.84 13.33 -35.02
N SER A 569 -6.63 13.79 -34.66
CA SER A 569 -6.40 14.97 -33.79
C SER A 569 -6.63 16.34 -34.45
N ARG A 570 -7.16 16.37 -35.68
CA ARG A 570 -7.65 17.59 -36.36
C ARG A 570 -8.94 17.27 -37.13
N PHE A 571 -10.02 17.96 -36.78
CA PHE A 571 -11.22 18.08 -37.61
C PHE A 571 -11.73 19.52 -37.56
N GLY A 572 -12.05 20.08 -38.74
CA GLY A 572 -12.81 21.34 -38.92
C GLY A 572 -12.07 22.60 -38.50
#